data_AF-A0A1B1MBJ9-F1
#
_entry.id   AF-A0A1B1MBJ9-F1
#
_cell.length_a   1.000
_cell.length_b   1.000
_cell.length_c   1.000
_cell.angle_alpha   90.00
_cell.angle_beta   90.00
_cell.angle_gamma   90.00
#
_symmetry.space_group_name_H-M   'P 1'
#
loop_
_entity.id
_entity.type
_entity.pdbx_description
1 polymer ?
#
loop_
_entity_poly.entity_id
_entity_poly.type
_entity_poly.pdbx_seq_one_letter_code
_entity_poly.pdbx_strand_id
1 'polypeptide(L)'
;MTQWTTLLATLLGAGVAMGTSLLAEARKDHRQLLLESRKHERDVTSEWRNTRRDLYAGFLAVLTQARSESRHLSEDTEMSEAERTQLGRRAFVPCYELRYQVELFAPAEVVNPALAYFRCVRGFRDAVGRGMRHTDQEFEHHAEQMKNTLADARDAMRTDLELSATARD
;
A
#
# COMPACT_ATOMS: atom_id res chain seq x y z
N MET A 1 -7.02 66.35 -44.24
CA MET A 1 -5.98 65.30 -44.28
C MET A 1 -5.92 64.43 -43.00
N THR A 2 -6.93 64.47 -42.11
CA THR A 2 -6.88 63.84 -40.77
C THR A 2 -7.74 62.57 -40.62
N GLN A 3 -8.52 62.19 -41.63
CA GLN A 3 -9.50 61.10 -41.52
C GLN A 3 -8.87 59.70 -41.71
N TRP A 4 -7.84 59.59 -42.54
CA TRP A 4 -7.13 58.33 -42.81
C TRP A 4 -6.21 57.91 -41.65
N THR A 5 -5.63 58.86 -40.92
CA THR A 5 -4.78 58.60 -39.75
C THR A 5 -5.56 58.03 -38.57
N THR A 6 -6.82 58.43 -38.39
CA THR A 6 -7.70 57.91 -37.33
C THR A 6 -8.11 56.47 -37.59
N LEU A 7 -8.42 56.12 -38.85
CA LEU A 7 -8.74 54.74 -39.23
C LEU A 7 -7.55 53.80 -39.03
N LEU A 8 -6.35 54.25 -39.39
CA LEU A 8 -5.10 53.53 -39.14
C LEU A 8 -4.83 53.33 -37.63
N ALA A 9 -5.06 54.36 -36.82
CA ALA A 9 -4.88 54.28 -35.37
C ALA A 9 -5.85 53.27 -34.71
N THR A 10 -7.11 53.24 -35.14
CA THR A 10 -8.10 52.27 -34.62
C THR A 10 -7.79 50.83 -35.03
N LEU A 11 -7.36 50.62 -36.27
CA LEU A 11 -6.94 49.29 -36.77
C LEU A 11 -5.71 48.76 -36.02
N LEU A 12 -4.72 49.62 -35.78
CA LEU A 12 -3.54 49.29 -34.99
C LEU A 12 -3.91 49.00 -33.52
N GLY A 13 -4.76 49.82 -32.91
CA GLY A 13 -5.22 49.61 -31.53
C GLY A 13 -6.00 48.30 -31.37
N ALA A 14 -6.88 47.97 -32.32
CA ALA A 14 -7.62 46.71 -32.33
C ALA A 14 -6.70 45.50 -32.54
N GLY A 15 -5.72 45.59 -33.45
CA GLY A 15 -4.73 44.53 -33.69
C GLY A 15 -3.84 44.26 -32.47
N VAL A 16 -3.39 45.32 -31.78
CA VAL A 16 -2.62 45.18 -30.54
C VAL A 16 -3.47 44.58 -29.43
N ALA A 17 -4.71 45.05 -29.24
CA ALA A 17 -5.61 44.52 -28.22
C ALA A 17 -5.92 43.02 -28.45
N MET A 18 -6.27 42.62 -29.67
CA MET A 18 -6.53 41.21 -30.02
C MET A 18 -5.27 40.34 -29.92
N GLY A 19 -4.10 40.85 -30.33
CA GLY A 19 -2.83 40.15 -30.19
C GLY A 19 -2.46 39.90 -28.73
N THR A 20 -2.71 40.87 -27.85
CA THR A 20 -2.47 40.72 -26.41
C THR A 20 -3.45 39.76 -25.72
N SER A 21 -4.72 39.72 -26.14
CA SER A 21 -5.69 38.78 -25.58
C SER A 21 -5.36 37.34 -25.93
N LEU A 22 -5.01 37.05 -27.20
CA LEU A 22 -4.65 35.70 -27.64
C LEU A 22 -3.37 35.17 -26.97
N LEU A 23 -2.36 36.01 -26.79
CA LEU A 23 -1.14 35.64 -26.04
C LEU A 23 -1.41 35.44 -24.55
N ALA A 24 -2.33 36.20 -23.96
CA ALA A 24 -2.76 36.02 -22.58
C ALA A 24 -3.55 34.71 -22.41
N GLU A 25 -4.42 34.36 -23.37
CA GLU A 25 -5.14 33.07 -23.42
C GLU A 25 -4.15 31.89 -23.53
N ALA A 26 -3.22 31.92 -24.49
CA ALA A 26 -2.26 30.85 -24.71
C ALA A 26 -1.35 30.60 -23.49
N ARG A 27 -0.98 31.67 -22.75
CA ARG A 27 -0.21 31.54 -21.50
C ARG A 27 -1.03 30.97 -20.35
N LYS A 28 -2.33 31.26 -20.29
CA LYS A 28 -3.23 30.67 -19.29
C LYS A 28 -3.43 29.18 -19.58
N ASP A 29 -3.66 28.81 -20.83
CA ASP A 29 -3.84 27.42 -21.24
C ASP A 29 -2.58 26.59 -20.93
N HIS A 30 -1.40 27.12 -21.26
CA HIS A 30 -0.14 26.41 -20.96
C HIS A 30 0.07 26.22 -19.45
N ARG A 31 -0.23 27.24 -18.63
CA ARG A 31 -0.16 27.12 -17.16
C ARG A 31 -1.17 26.13 -16.63
N GLN A 32 -2.38 26.14 -17.18
CA GLN A 32 -3.44 25.22 -16.77
C GLN A 32 -3.06 23.77 -17.06
N LEU A 33 -2.55 23.48 -18.26
CA LEU A 33 -2.07 22.14 -18.64
C LEU A 33 -0.94 21.65 -17.72
N LEU A 34 0.00 22.52 -17.34
CA LEU A 34 1.07 22.16 -16.40
C LEU A 34 0.55 21.91 -14.98
N LEU A 35 -0.48 22.63 -14.55
CA LEU A 35 -1.13 22.42 -13.24
C LEU A 35 -1.95 21.13 -13.24
N GLU A 36 -2.69 20.85 -14.31
CA GLU A 36 -3.46 19.63 -14.50
C GLU A 36 -2.54 18.40 -14.55
N SER A 37 -1.42 18.48 -15.29
CA SER A 37 -0.42 17.41 -15.35
C SER A 37 0.17 17.12 -13.96
N ARG A 38 0.59 18.16 -13.22
CA ARG A 38 1.08 18.01 -11.83
C ARG A 38 0.02 17.50 -10.87
N LYS A 39 -1.25 17.88 -11.06
CA LYS A 39 -2.35 17.37 -10.26
C LYS A 39 -2.56 15.88 -10.54
N HIS A 40 -2.62 15.48 -11.80
CA HIS A 40 -2.80 14.09 -12.19
C HIS A 40 -1.71 13.17 -11.62
N GLU A 41 -0.45 13.57 -11.72
CA GLU A 41 0.67 12.82 -11.15
C GLU A 41 0.56 12.66 -9.63
N ARG A 42 0.14 13.71 -8.92
CA ARG A 42 -0.11 13.66 -7.47
C ARG A 42 -1.27 12.73 -7.13
N ASP A 43 -2.34 12.77 -7.92
CA ASP A 43 -3.54 11.97 -7.71
C ASP A 43 -3.19 10.48 -7.89
N VAL A 44 -2.56 10.09 -9.00
CA VAL A 44 -2.11 8.71 -9.28
C VAL A 44 -1.18 8.19 -8.18
N THR A 45 -0.21 8.99 -7.76
CA THR A 45 0.72 8.60 -6.67
C THR A 45 -0.01 8.41 -5.34
N SER A 46 -1.01 9.26 -5.07
CA SER A 46 -1.80 9.19 -3.84
C SER A 46 -2.72 7.96 -3.81
N GLU A 47 -3.32 7.62 -4.95
CA GLU A 47 -4.12 6.42 -5.13
C GLU A 47 -3.25 5.19 -4.92
N TRP A 48 -2.08 5.12 -5.55
CA TRP A 48 -1.15 4.00 -5.41
C TRP A 48 -0.69 3.80 -3.96
N ARG A 49 -0.43 4.88 -3.23
CA ARG A 49 -0.10 4.82 -1.81
C ARG A 49 -1.27 4.30 -0.97
N ASN A 50 -2.49 4.76 -1.24
CA ASN A 50 -3.68 4.30 -0.53
C ASN A 50 -3.92 2.81 -0.79
N THR A 51 -3.82 2.36 -2.04
CA THR A 51 -3.92 0.94 -2.41
C THR A 51 -2.90 0.08 -1.67
N ARG A 52 -1.62 0.49 -1.63
CA ARG A 52 -0.58 -0.25 -0.87
C ARG A 52 -0.84 -0.26 0.62
N ARG A 53 -1.26 0.87 1.20
CA ARG A 53 -1.62 0.94 2.62
C ARG A 53 -2.74 -0.04 2.96
N ASP A 54 -3.78 -0.10 2.12
CA ASP A 54 -4.91 -1.00 2.34
C ASP A 54 -4.50 -2.48 2.16
N LEU A 55 -3.66 -2.78 1.15
CA LEU A 55 -3.06 -4.11 0.96
C LEU A 55 -2.24 -4.56 2.18
N TYR A 56 -1.34 -3.70 2.68
CA TYR A 56 -0.49 -4.00 3.82
C TYR A 56 -1.31 -4.19 5.10
N ALA A 57 -2.29 -3.32 5.34
CA ALA A 57 -3.19 -3.43 6.47
C ALA A 57 -3.99 -4.74 6.42
N GLY A 58 -4.56 -5.08 5.25
CA GLY A 58 -5.27 -6.33 5.04
C GLY A 58 -4.39 -7.56 5.30
N PHE A 59 -3.18 -7.56 4.74
CA PHE A 59 -2.24 -8.67 4.87
C PHE A 59 -1.86 -8.94 6.34
N LEU A 60 -1.55 -7.88 7.10
CA LEU A 60 -1.25 -8.00 8.52
C LEU A 60 -2.49 -8.41 9.33
N ALA A 61 -3.68 -7.96 8.96
CA ALA A 61 -4.93 -8.32 9.63
C ALA A 61 -5.23 -9.82 9.51
N VAL A 62 -5.17 -10.39 8.30
CA VAL A 62 -5.45 -11.83 8.11
C VAL A 62 -4.43 -12.72 8.81
N LEU A 63 -3.14 -12.34 8.83
CA LEU A 63 -2.12 -13.08 9.55
C LEU A 63 -2.30 -12.99 11.07
N THR A 64 -2.70 -11.82 11.57
CA THR A 64 -3.04 -11.64 12.99
C THR A 64 -4.24 -12.50 13.38
N GLN A 65 -5.27 -12.55 12.54
CA GLN A 65 -6.42 -13.41 12.76
C GLN A 65 -6.01 -14.89 12.77
N ALA A 66 -5.26 -15.36 11.77
CA ALA A 66 -4.81 -16.74 11.71
C ALA A 66 -3.90 -17.14 12.90
N ARG A 67 -3.06 -16.21 13.37
CA ARG A 67 -2.27 -16.38 14.60
C ARG A 67 -3.17 -16.53 15.83
N SER A 68 -4.17 -15.66 15.98
CA SER A 68 -5.11 -15.71 17.11
C SER A 68 -5.87 -17.04 17.11
N GLU A 69 -6.41 -17.48 15.97
CA GLU A 69 -7.06 -18.79 15.85
C GLU A 69 -6.11 -19.93 16.24
N SER A 70 -4.88 -19.91 15.74
CA SER A 70 -3.88 -20.93 16.09
C SER A 70 -3.55 -20.92 17.59
N ARG A 71 -3.54 -19.75 18.25
CA ARG A 71 -3.37 -19.68 19.70
C ARG A 71 -4.55 -20.32 20.44
N HIS A 72 -5.79 -19.99 20.08
CA HIS A 72 -6.97 -20.62 20.69
C HIS A 72 -6.94 -22.14 20.51
N LEU A 73 -6.55 -22.59 19.32
CA LEU A 73 -6.36 -24.02 19.04
C LEU A 73 -5.28 -24.65 19.92
N SER A 74 -4.25 -23.93 20.37
CA SER A 74 -3.21 -24.47 21.28
C SER A 74 -3.66 -24.57 22.75
N GLU A 75 -4.72 -23.85 23.12
CA GLU A 75 -5.28 -23.81 24.47
C GLU A 75 -6.28 -24.96 24.70
N ASP A 76 -6.94 -25.45 23.65
CA ASP A 76 -7.91 -26.55 23.74
C ASP A 76 -7.25 -27.91 24.01
N THR A 77 -7.51 -28.50 25.17
CA THR A 77 -6.97 -29.81 25.61
C THR A 77 -7.71 -31.02 25.09
N GLU A 78 -8.99 -30.87 24.73
CA GLU A 78 -9.87 -31.98 24.37
C GLU A 78 -9.87 -32.26 22.86
N MET A 79 -9.49 -31.27 22.05
CA MET A 79 -9.45 -31.38 20.60
C MET A 79 -8.38 -32.37 20.09
N SER A 80 -8.78 -33.23 19.14
CA SER A 80 -7.85 -34.15 18.49
C SER A 80 -6.83 -33.43 17.59
N GLU A 81 -5.67 -34.05 17.33
CA GLU A 81 -4.64 -33.49 16.44
C GLU A 81 -5.17 -33.26 15.01
N ALA A 82 -5.95 -34.22 14.49
CA ALA A 82 -6.52 -34.14 13.15
C ALA A 82 -7.49 -32.95 12.99
N GLU A 83 -8.36 -32.75 13.98
CA GLU A 83 -9.29 -31.63 14.02
C GLU A 83 -8.56 -30.29 14.15
N ARG A 84 -7.57 -30.21 15.05
CA ARG A 84 -6.73 -29.02 15.25
C ARG A 84 -5.99 -28.64 13.98
N THR A 85 -5.42 -29.62 13.27
CA THR A 85 -4.76 -29.41 11.97
C THR A 85 -5.74 -28.90 10.92
N GLN A 86 -6.93 -29.47 10.83
CA GLN A 86 -7.95 -29.05 9.86
C GLN A 86 -8.41 -27.61 10.11
N LEU A 87 -8.71 -27.27 11.37
CA LEU A 87 -9.13 -25.92 11.77
C LEU A 87 -8.01 -24.90 11.54
N GLY A 88 -6.78 -25.23 11.93
CA GLY A 88 -5.61 -24.37 11.70
C GLY A 88 -5.40 -24.09 10.21
N ARG A 89 -5.49 -25.11 9.34
CA ARG A 89 -5.42 -24.93 7.88
C ARG A 89 -6.52 -24.03 7.36
N ARG A 90 -7.77 -24.24 7.81
CA ARG A 90 -8.93 -23.44 7.41
C ARG A 90 -8.77 -21.97 7.79
N ALA A 91 -8.33 -21.69 9.02
CA ALA A 91 -8.07 -20.33 9.49
C ALA A 91 -7.00 -19.60 8.65
N PHE A 92 -6.07 -20.35 8.06
CA PHE A 92 -4.96 -19.79 7.29
C PHE A 92 -5.28 -19.57 5.80
N VAL A 93 -6.38 -20.12 5.27
CA VAL A 93 -6.74 -20.00 3.84
C VAL A 93 -6.74 -18.55 3.33
N PRO A 94 -7.34 -17.56 4.03
CA PRO A 94 -7.38 -16.17 3.55
C PRO A 94 -5.99 -15.53 3.39
N CYS A 95 -4.98 -16.05 4.09
CA CYS A 95 -3.64 -15.49 4.06
C CYS A 95 -2.97 -15.66 2.69
N TYR A 96 -3.33 -16.69 1.92
CA TYR A 96 -2.69 -16.96 0.63
C TYR A 96 -3.04 -15.92 -0.43
N GLU A 97 -4.29 -15.48 -0.47
CA GLU A 97 -4.72 -14.45 -1.43
C GLU A 97 -3.93 -13.15 -1.24
N LEU A 98 -3.88 -12.64 -0.02
CA LEU A 98 -3.15 -11.42 0.28
C LEU A 98 -1.62 -11.59 0.16
N ARG A 99 -1.10 -12.79 0.38
CA ARG A 99 0.31 -13.10 0.08
C ARG A 99 0.62 -12.87 -1.40
N TYR A 100 -0.21 -13.40 -2.31
CA TYR A 100 0.00 -13.22 -3.74
C TYR A 100 -0.14 -11.76 -4.16
N GLN A 101 -1.07 -11.02 -3.56
CA GLN A 101 -1.20 -9.58 -3.83
C GLN A 101 0.04 -8.79 -3.36
N VAL A 102 0.59 -9.09 -2.18
CA VAL A 102 1.84 -8.48 -1.71
C VAL A 102 3.01 -8.84 -2.64
N GLU A 103 3.15 -10.11 -3.03
CA GLU A 103 4.19 -10.54 -3.98
C GLU A 103 4.11 -9.83 -5.33
N LEU A 104 2.90 -9.44 -5.77
CA LEU A 104 2.69 -8.79 -7.06
C LEU A 104 2.84 -7.26 -7.01
N PHE A 105 2.37 -6.61 -5.95
CA PHE A 105 2.22 -5.16 -5.91
C PHE A 105 3.22 -4.44 -5.00
N ALA A 106 3.88 -5.15 -4.08
CA ALA A 106 4.85 -4.56 -3.17
C ALA A 106 6.27 -4.64 -3.74
N PRO A 107 7.15 -3.68 -3.41
CA PRO A 107 8.55 -3.77 -3.78
C PRO A 107 9.27 -4.90 -3.01
N ALA A 108 10.40 -5.38 -3.53
CA ALA A 108 11.11 -6.53 -2.99
C ALA A 108 11.53 -6.36 -1.52
N GLU A 109 11.84 -5.12 -1.14
CA GLU A 109 12.19 -4.68 0.21
C GLU A 109 11.06 -4.92 1.22
N VAL A 110 9.80 -4.90 0.77
CA VAL A 110 8.62 -5.23 1.57
C VAL A 110 8.30 -6.72 1.47
N VAL A 111 8.38 -7.30 0.27
CA VAL A 111 8.02 -8.71 0.02
C VAL A 111 8.83 -9.65 0.91
N ASN A 112 10.15 -9.46 0.98
CA ASN A 112 11.03 -10.36 1.75
C ASN A 112 10.66 -10.47 3.25
N PRO A 113 10.59 -9.37 4.02
CA PRO A 113 10.19 -9.42 5.42
C PRO A 113 8.71 -9.80 5.60
N ALA A 114 7.81 -9.38 4.71
CA ALA A 114 6.40 -9.80 4.75
C ALA A 114 6.25 -11.33 4.62
N LEU A 115 6.99 -11.94 3.68
CA LEU A 115 6.98 -13.39 3.50
C LEU A 115 7.70 -14.12 4.64
N ALA A 116 8.70 -13.50 5.28
CA ALA A 116 9.31 -14.05 6.49
C ALA A 116 8.27 -14.16 7.62
N TYR A 117 7.50 -13.09 7.87
CA TYR A 117 6.41 -13.12 8.83
C TYR A 117 5.33 -14.15 8.46
N PHE A 118 4.89 -14.18 7.20
CA PHE A 118 3.94 -15.20 6.71
C PHE A 118 4.41 -16.63 7.00
N ARG A 119 5.67 -16.94 6.69
CA ARG A 119 6.24 -18.27 6.94
C ARG A 119 6.33 -18.57 8.43
N CYS A 120 6.63 -17.57 9.26
CA CYS A 120 6.66 -17.70 10.72
C CYS A 120 5.28 -18.07 11.27
N VAL A 121 4.22 -17.34 10.90
CA VAL A 121 2.84 -17.65 11.33
C VAL A 121 2.38 -19.01 10.79
N ARG A 122 2.76 -19.36 9.56
CA ARG A 122 2.47 -20.71 8.99
C ARG A 122 3.16 -21.81 9.81
N GLY A 123 4.42 -21.61 10.16
CA GLY A 123 5.19 -22.53 11.00
C GLY A 123 4.57 -22.70 12.38
N PHE A 124 4.13 -21.60 13.00
CA PHE A 124 3.40 -21.62 14.26
C PHE A 124 2.10 -22.44 14.16
N ARG A 125 1.27 -22.18 13.14
CA ARG A 125 0.07 -22.99 12.87
C ARG A 125 0.39 -24.47 12.72
N ASP A 126 1.44 -24.80 11.96
CA ASP A 126 1.83 -26.18 11.73
C ASP A 126 2.32 -26.86 13.01
N ALA A 127 3.03 -26.14 13.89
CA ALA A 127 3.43 -26.64 15.20
C ALA A 127 2.24 -26.88 16.12
N VAL A 128 1.30 -25.93 16.19
CA VAL A 128 0.02 -26.12 16.92
C VAL A 128 -0.73 -27.32 16.36
N GLY A 129 -0.79 -27.48 15.04
CA GLY A 129 -1.45 -28.62 14.39
C GLY A 129 -0.88 -29.97 14.81
N ARG A 130 0.43 -30.05 15.07
CA ARG A 130 1.13 -31.25 15.59
C ARG A 130 1.01 -31.42 17.11
N GLY A 131 0.22 -30.59 17.78
CA GLY A 131 -0.06 -30.70 19.21
C GLY A 131 0.75 -29.79 20.13
N MET A 132 1.53 -28.84 19.59
CA MET A 132 2.21 -27.82 20.42
C MET A 132 1.18 -27.04 21.26
N ARG A 133 1.44 -26.94 22.55
CA ARG A 133 0.61 -26.28 23.56
C ARG A 133 1.14 -24.89 23.89
N HIS A 134 0.26 -24.02 24.36
CA HIS A 134 0.63 -22.68 24.85
C HIS A 134 1.58 -22.70 26.06
N THR A 135 1.64 -23.81 26.80
CA THR A 135 2.53 -24.01 27.94
C THR A 135 3.92 -24.50 27.55
N ASP A 136 4.14 -24.87 26.29
CA ASP A 136 5.39 -25.46 25.84
C ASP A 136 6.44 -24.37 25.62
N GLN A 137 7.71 -24.66 25.92
CA GLN A 137 8.80 -23.72 25.64
C GLN A 137 8.93 -23.39 24.14
N GLU A 138 8.57 -24.33 23.26
CA GLU A 138 8.52 -24.12 21.80
C GLU A 138 7.54 -23.01 21.41
N PHE A 139 6.45 -22.85 22.17
CA PHE A 139 5.46 -21.80 21.92
C PHE A 139 6.06 -20.40 22.09
N GLU A 140 6.81 -20.18 23.17
CA GLU A 140 7.50 -18.92 23.44
C GLU A 140 8.54 -18.59 22.35
N HIS A 141 9.24 -19.62 21.86
CA HIS A 141 10.16 -19.45 20.75
C HIS A 141 9.44 -18.95 19.48
N HIS A 142 8.31 -19.54 19.13
CA HIS A 142 7.49 -19.08 18.01
C HIS A 142 6.92 -17.67 18.26
N ALA A 143 6.52 -17.34 19.48
CA ALA A 143 5.98 -16.03 19.84
C ALA A 143 7.01 -14.91 19.61
N GLU A 144 8.26 -15.12 20.05
CA GLU A 144 9.34 -14.16 19.84
C GLU A 144 9.76 -14.07 18.37
N GLN A 145 9.84 -15.19 17.64
CA GLN A 145 10.09 -15.14 16.19
C GLN A 145 9.02 -14.36 15.43
N MET A 146 7.74 -14.57 15.77
CA MET A 146 6.62 -13.85 15.15
C MET A 146 6.69 -12.35 15.47
N LYS A 147 7.07 -11.98 16.69
CA LYS A 147 7.23 -10.58 17.09
C LYS A 147 8.32 -9.88 16.29
N ASN A 148 9.47 -10.53 16.14
CA ASN A 148 10.60 -9.96 15.40
C ASN A 148 10.27 -9.82 13.90
N THR A 149 9.78 -10.89 13.28
CA THR A 149 9.42 -10.85 11.84
C THR A 149 8.26 -9.90 11.55
N LEU A 150 7.31 -9.72 12.48
CA LEU A 150 6.26 -8.69 12.36
C LEU A 150 6.84 -7.28 12.42
N ALA A 151 7.81 -7.03 13.30
CA ALA A 151 8.48 -5.73 13.39
C ALA A 151 9.17 -5.39 12.07
N ASP A 152 9.97 -6.32 11.55
CA ASP A 152 10.69 -6.16 10.27
C ASP A 152 9.71 -5.88 9.11
N ALA A 153 8.61 -6.64 9.03
CA ALA A 153 7.60 -6.43 8.00
C ALA A 153 6.92 -5.06 8.11
N ARG A 154 6.56 -4.63 9.32
CA ARG A 154 5.94 -3.33 9.56
C ARG A 154 6.88 -2.17 9.23
N ASP A 155 8.14 -2.30 9.57
CA ASP A 155 9.12 -1.24 9.33
C ASP A 155 9.39 -1.10 7.83
N ALA A 156 9.56 -2.22 7.10
CA ALA A 156 9.66 -2.18 5.64
C ALA A 156 8.42 -1.55 4.98
N MET A 157 7.21 -1.94 5.42
CA MET A 157 5.95 -1.36 4.92
C MET A 157 5.84 0.15 5.20
N ARG A 158 6.26 0.60 6.39
CA ARG A 158 6.27 2.04 6.72
C ARG A 158 7.24 2.80 5.84
N THR A 159 8.46 2.30 5.71
CA THR A 159 9.48 2.91 4.85
C THR A 159 8.99 3.01 3.41
N ASP A 160 8.34 1.98 2.88
CA ASP A 160 7.76 2.04 1.53
C ASP A 160 6.68 3.12 1.41
N LEU A 161 5.77 3.23 2.39
CA LEU A 161 4.72 4.25 2.40
C LEU A 161 5.28 5.68 2.59
N GLU A 162 6.37 5.83 3.33
CA GLU A 162 7.10 7.09 3.53
C GLU A 162 7.85 7.52 2.26
N LEU A 163 8.59 6.63 1.61
CA LEU A 163 9.26 6.90 0.33
C LEU A 163 8.26 7.32 -0.76
N SER A 164 7.08 6.72 -0.71
CA SER A 164 5.96 7.07 -1.59
C SER A 164 5.32 8.43 -1.27
N ALA A 165 5.60 8.99 -0.10
CA ALA A 165 5.25 10.36 0.26
C ALA A 165 6.35 11.36 -0.10
N THR A 166 7.63 10.97 0.05
CA THR A 166 8.81 11.85 -0.12
C THR A 166 9.42 11.90 -1.51
N ALA A 167 8.99 11.08 -2.47
CA ALA A 167 9.29 11.26 -3.91
C ALA A 167 8.70 12.58 -4.50
N ARG A 168 8.49 13.59 -3.66
CA ARG A 168 7.79 14.86 -3.87
C ARG A 168 8.60 16.09 -3.44
N ASP A 169 9.79 15.92 -2.86
CA ASP A 169 10.71 17.03 -2.54
C ASP A 169 11.94 16.98 -3.47
#